data_AF-A0A1F4ZWY3-F1
#
_entry.id   AF-A0A1F4ZWY3-F1
#
_cell.length_a   1.000
_cell.length_b   1.000
_cell.length_c   1.000
_cell.angle_alpha   90.00
_cell.angle_beta   90.00
_cell.angle_gamma   90.00
#
_symmetry.space_group_name_H-M   'P 1'
#
loop_
_entity.id
_entity.type
_entity.pdbx_description
1 polymer ?
#
loop_
_entity_poly.entity_id
_entity_poly.type
_entity_poly.pdbx_seq_one_letter_code
_entity_poly.pdbx_strand_id
1 'polypeptide(L)'
;MWSERLFELSLTPDRKTLLGNLHLTKDDLLHPGFEWNHQIPQIEDEPARVRALSISAFLGEAIRQAVLDEVLIAFQGVTTKDLFLRGSAATGFFPLGDFDISHYGPGAEYSPDKWPQQLMGVPISWGNVPLEELSECMNSSLRMSASALEAIPISQTTKEVSEIIDSAKQSLKGPRKYYYLIFRRFEQLRDRFEVNKYLEGYDLRKEVPGGKRTIQRICWTMQAIDGDLSGEVNPDIVLMRGYYKGAIPLEVVENAFQVMLMLKGGLYSESRFSASTTVVQNWYLSHLIPRAEREIQNHIDPKFLLRSEVAMNVNSPPGDISQVIYDSKKQDEPYKKWLLLWIVSHNPSLDPECQYDLWRSCLGKMVYRNTLRNLLRNPNFPIGKVTRNEVEYDQHLLDCYERMTATNHR
;
A
#
# COMPACT_ATOMS: atom_id res chain seq x y z
N MET A 1 -23.32 1.57 16.89
CA MET A 1 -23.27 0.56 15.83
C MET A 1 -21.79 0.29 15.52
N TRP A 2 -20.95 -0.13 16.47
CA TRP A 2 -20.94 -1.48 17.06
C TRP A 2 -21.34 -2.51 16.02
N SER A 3 -20.34 -3.22 15.56
CA SER A 3 -20.34 -4.22 14.51
C SER A 3 -21.22 -5.42 14.85
N GLU A 4 -22.52 -5.22 14.99
CA GLU A 4 -23.51 -6.25 15.37
C GLU A 4 -23.51 -7.44 14.38
N ARG A 5 -22.84 -7.32 13.23
CA ARG A 5 -22.55 -8.41 12.28
C ARG A 5 -21.15 -9.03 12.32
N LEU A 6 -20.19 -8.52 13.09
CA LEU A 6 -18.81 -9.06 13.12
C LEU A 6 -18.73 -10.49 13.72
N PHE A 7 -19.83 -11.04 14.27
CA PHE A 7 -19.70 -12.16 15.19
C PHE A 7 -20.88 -13.15 15.28
N GLU A 8 -22.10 -12.78 14.88
CA GLU A 8 -23.28 -13.64 15.11
C GLU A 8 -23.23 -14.99 14.38
N LEU A 9 -22.35 -15.15 13.38
CA LEU A 9 -22.09 -16.42 12.69
C LEU A 9 -20.72 -17.03 13.01
N SER A 10 -19.97 -16.48 13.98
CA SER A 10 -18.69 -17.03 14.47
C SER A 10 -18.89 -17.88 15.73
N LEU A 11 -19.76 -18.86 15.54
CA LEU A 11 -20.12 -20.06 16.30
C LEU A 11 -19.26 -20.43 17.54
N THR A 12 -19.99 -20.56 18.67
CA THR A 12 -19.75 -21.35 19.90
C THR A 12 -18.82 -20.82 21.02
N PRO A 13 -19.06 -21.22 22.30
CA PRO A 13 -18.34 -20.81 23.52
C PRO A 13 -16.83 -21.13 23.57
N ASP A 14 -16.23 -21.65 22.51
CA ASP A 14 -14.86 -22.17 22.50
C ASP A 14 -13.76 -21.12 22.32
N ARG A 15 -14.05 -19.82 22.43
CA ARG A 15 -13.02 -18.76 22.25
C ARG A 15 -12.09 -18.58 23.46
N LYS A 16 -12.58 -18.75 24.69
CA LYS A 16 -11.73 -18.86 25.88
C LYS A 16 -10.97 -20.19 25.90
N THR A 17 -11.61 -21.24 25.39
CA THR A 17 -11.02 -22.57 25.24
C THR A 17 -9.92 -22.56 24.17
N LEU A 18 -10.05 -21.84 23.04
CA LEU A 18 -9.03 -21.83 21.98
C LEU A 18 -7.77 -21.05 22.37
N LEU A 19 -7.91 -19.83 22.90
CA LEU A 19 -6.77 -19.06 23.40
C LEU A 19 -6.16 -19.71 24.66
N GLY A 20 -7.00 -20.32 25.51
CA GLY A 20 -6.56 -21.11 26.66
C GLY A 20 -5.86 -22.42 26.29
N ASN A 21 -6.26 -23.08 25.19
CA ASN A 21 -5.65 -24.32 24.69
C ASN A 21 -4.38 -24.07 23.88
N LEU A 22 -4.23 -22.87 23.30
CA LEU A 22 -3.01 -22.48 22.58
C LEU A 22 -1.92 -21.96 23.53
N HIS A 23 -2.24 -21.69 24.81
CA HIS A 23 -1.32 -21.15 25.81
C HIS A 23 -0.53 -19.90 25.36
N LEU A 24 -1.05 -19.14 24.38
CA LEU A 24 -0.37 -17.97 23.84
C LEU A 24 -0.61 -16.77 24.75
N THR A 25 0.48 -16.22 25.29
CA THR A 25 0.48 -14.98 26.06
C THR A 25 0.67 -13.77 25.15
N LYS A 26 0.41 -12.58 25.68
CA LYS A 26 0.68 -11.32 24.99
C LYS A 26 2.16 -11.20 24.61
N ASP A 27 3.05 -11.67 25.47
CA ASP A 27 4.50 -11.64 25.23
C ASP A 27 4.92 -12.61 24.12
N ASP A 28 4.24 -13.76 23.97
CA ASP A 28 4.47 -14.69 22.87
C ASP A 28 4.11 -14.08 21.51
N LEU A 29 3.00 -13.34 21.43
CA LEU A 29 2.53 -12.73 20.18
C LEU A 29 3.35 -11.50 19.74
N LEU A 30 4.07 -10.87 20.68
CA LEU A 30 4.84 -9.65 20.46
C LEU A 30 6.36 -9.92 20.36
N HIS A 31 6.80 -11.17 20.55
CA HIS A 31 8.22 -11.53 20.45
C HIS A 31 8.70 -11.47 18.98
N PRO A 32 9.80 -10.75 18.66
CA PRO A 32 10.34 -10.63 17.29
C PRO A 32 10.76 -11.96 16.64
N GLY A 33 10.83 -13.03 17.43
CA GLY A 33 11.16 -14.39 17.00
C GLY A 33 10.06 -15.42 17.26
N PHE A 34 8.78 -15.00 17.37
CA PHE A 34 7.68 -15.95 17.49
C PHE A 34 7.50 -16.73 16.18
N GLU A 35 7.88 -18.01 16.18
CA GLU A 35 7.70 -18.92 15.05
C GLU A 35 6.33 -19.59 15.13
N TRP A 36 5.49 -19.32 14.12
CA TRP A 36 4.20 -19.99 13.97
C TRP A 36 4.42 -21.44 13.52
N ASN A 37 4.58 -22.35 14.49
CA ASN A 37 4.87 -23.76 14.23
C ASN A 37 3.63 -24.62 13.88
N HIS A 38 2.46 -24.01 13.66
CA HIS A 38 1.31 -24.74 13.18
C HIS A 38 1.36 -24.90 11.65
N GLN A 39 1.69 -26.12 11.22
CA GLN A 39 1.33 -26.56 9.88
C GLN A 39 -0.19 -26.51 9.76
N ILE A 40 -0.72 -25.87 8.71
CA ILE A 40 -2.13 -26.09 8.33
C ILE A 40 -2.22 -27.59 8.03
N PRO A 41 -2.97 -28.38 8.82
CA PRO A 41 -3.04 -29.82 8.57
C PRO A 41 -3.57 -30.03 7.15
N GLN A 42 -3.12 -31.08 6.47
CA GLN A 42 -3.76 -31.51 5.22
C GLN A 42 -5.13 -32.08 5.57
N ILE A 43 -6.09 -31.19 5.73
CA ILE A 43 -7.47 -31.50 6.07
C ILE A 43 -8.20 -31.76 4.75
N GLU A 44 -8.68 -32.98 4.52
CA GLU A 44 -9.41 -33.30 3.29
C GLU A 44 -10.80 -32.64 3.25
N ASP A 45 -11.40 -32.39 4.41
CA ASP A 45 -12.71 -31.74 4.57
C ASP A 45 -12.63 -30.22 4.36
N GLU A 46 -13.23 -29.71 3.28
CA GLU A 46 -13.32 -28.28 2.98
C GLU A 46 -13.89 -27.44 4.15
N PRO A 47 -15.03 -27.81 4.78
CA PRO A 47 -15.53 -27.13 5.98
C PRO A 47 -14.49 -26.98 7.09
N ALA A 48 -13.68 -28.01 7.37
CA ALA A 48 -12.63 -27.94 8.36
C ALA A 48 -11.45 -27.05 7.93
N ARG A 49 -11.07 -27.04 6.65
CA ARG A 49 -10.08 -26.09 6.10
C ARG A 49 -10.53 -24.64 6.24
N VAL A 50 -11.77 -24.36 5.85
CA VAL A 50 -12.38 -23.03 5.98
C VAL A 50 -12.40 -22.58 7.45
N ARG A 51 -12.76 -23.46 8.39
CA ARG A 51 -12.71 -23.15 9.82
C ARG A 51 -11.29 -22.77 10.28
N ALA A 52 -10.27 -23.52 9.87
CA ALA A 52 -8.88 -23.24 10.25
C ALA A 52 -8.39 -21.88 9.71
N LEU A 53 -8.74 -21.54 8.47
CA LEU A 53 -8.41 -20.24 7.86
C LEU A 53 -9.14 -19.09 8.57
N SER A 54 -10.43 -19.26 8.88
CA SER A 54 -11.20 -18.27 9.63
C SER A 54 -10.63 -18.01 11.03
N ILE A 55 -10.18 -19.06 11.73
CA ILE A 55 -9.49 -18.94 13.02
C ILE A 55 -8.17 -18.17 12.84
N SER A 56 -7.40 -18.50 11.81
CA SER A 56 -6.13 -17.82 11.52
C SER A 56 -6.33 -16.34 11.22
N ALA A 57 -7.34 -15.99 10.42
CA ALA A 57 -7.69 -14.60 10.13
C ALA A 57 -8.12 -13.83 11.38
N PHE A 58 -8.92 -14.46 12.24
CA PHE A 58 -9.32 -13.88 13.52
C PHE A 58 -8.14 -13.64 14.45
N LEU A 59 -7.21 -14.59 14.54
CA LEU A 59 -6.01 -14.45 15.35
C LEU A 59 -5.09 -13.34 14.81
N GLY A 60 -4.95 -13.23 13.48
CA GLY A 60 -4.25 -12.11 12.85
C GLY A 60 -4.82 -10.75 13.23
N GLU A 61 -6.15 -10.62 13.25
CA GLU A 61 -6.83 -9.40 13.69
C GLU A 61 -6.65 -9.13 15.19
N ALA A 62 -6.66 -10.17 16.03
CA ALA A 62 -6.38 -10.03 17.46
C ALA A 62 -4.95 -9.54 17.73
N ILE A 63 -3.96 -10.06 16.99
CA ILE A 63 -2.57 -9.59 17.05
C ILE A 63 -2.48 -8.13 16.60
N ARG A 64 -3.15 -7.76 15.50
CA ARG A 64 -3.24 -6.38 15.04
C ARG A 64 -3.75 -5.48 16.15
N GLN A 65 -4.84 -5.84 16.81
CA GLN A 65 -5.41 -5.04 17.90
C GLN A 65 -4.45 -4.93 19.09
N ALA A 66 -3.79 -6.02 19.50
CA ALA A 66 -2.81 -5.98 20.57
C ALA A 66 -1.64 -5.03 20.26
N VAL A 67 -1.16 -5.05 19.01
CA VAL A 67 -0.12 -4.12 18.54
C VAL A 67 -0.61 -2.67 18.55
N LEU A 68 -1.85 -2.41 18.14
CA LEU A 68 -2.44 -1.07 18.20
C LEU A 68 -2.56 -0.56 19.63
N ASP A 69 -2.95 -1.42 20.57
CA ASP A 69 -3.04 -1.05 21.98
C ASP A 69 -1.67 -0.67 22.54
N GLU A 70 -0.61 -1.41 22.19
CA GLU A 70 0.77 -1.07 22.55
C GLU A 70 1.23 0.26 21.96
N VAL A 71 0.91 0.51 20.69
CA VAL A 71 1.19 1.81 20.05
C VAL A 71 0.47 2.92 20.82
N LEU A 72 -0.82 2.77 21.11
CA LEU A 72 -1.58 3.78 21.84
C LEU A 72 -0.98 4.04 23.22
N ILE A 73 -0.60 3.00 23.98
CA ILE A 73 0.07 3.11 25.28
C ILE A 73 1.38 3.90 25.16
N ALA A 74 2.23 3.56 24.20
CA ALA A 74 3.51 4.24 23.99
C ALA A 74 3.36 5.73 23.65
N PHE A 75 2.22 6.11 23.08
CA PHE A 75 1.90 7.48 22.66
C PHE A 75 1.01 8.27 23.65
N GLN A 76 0.55 7.67 24.76
CA GLN A 76 -0.32 8.34 25.75
C GLN A 76 0.27 9.65 26.32
N GLY A 77 1.60 9.74 26.43
CA GLY A 77 2.29 10.93 26.93
C GLY A 77 2.61 12.00 25.87
N VAL A 78 2.34 11.73 24.59
CA VAL A 78 2.66 12.64 23.49
C VAL A 78 1.55 13.67 23.33
N THR A 79 1.88 14.94 23.52
CA THR A 79 0.92 16.06 23.43
C THR A 79 0.70 16.58 22.02
N THR A 80 1.61 16.26 21.08
CA THR A 80 1.44 16.62 19.67
C THR A 80 0.20 15.94 19.09
N LYS A 81 -0.64 16.74 18.45
CA LYS A 81 -1.88 16.29 17.82
C LYS A 81 -1.61 15.65 16.46
N ASP A 82 -2.64 15.02 15.90
CA ASP A 82 -2.67 14.60 14.50
C ASP A 82 -1.53 13.64 14.08
N LEU A 83 -1.14 12.74 15.00
CA LEU A 83 -0.28 11.60 14.70
C LEU A 83 -1.12 10.40 14.27
N PHE A 84 -0.75 9.79 13.14
CA PHE A 84 -1.46 8.67 12.55
C PHE A 84 -0.52 7.52 12.23
N LEU A 85 -0.84 6.33 12.72
CA LEU A 85 -0.23 5.08 12.29
C LEU A 85 -0.83 4.64 10.95
N ARG A 86 0.02 4.10 10.07
CA ARG A 86 -0.35 3.57 8.74
C ARG A 86 0.41 2.28 8.42
N GLY A 87 0.17 1.76 7.22
CA GLY A 87 0.98 0.70 6.62
C GLY A 87 0.77 -0.67 7.26
N SER A 88 1.84 -1.46 7.36
CA SER A 88 1.75 -2.88 7.74
C SER A 88 1.19 -3.10 9.14
N ALA A 89 1.54 -2.24 10.11
CA ALA A 89 1.00 -2.31 11.46
C ALA A 89 -0.52 -2.01 11.48
N ALA A 90 -0.94 -0.93 10.83
CA ALA A 90 -2.35 -0.55 10.75
C ALA A 90 -3.21 -1.60 10.03
N THR A 91 -2.66 -2.25 9.00
CA THR A 91 -3.32 -3.30 8.21
C THR A 91 -3.20 -4.70 8.80
N GLY A 92 -2.39 -4.91 9.84
CA GLY A 92 -2.17 -6.25 10.43
C GLY A 92 -1.32 -7.18 9.56
N PHE A 93 -0.54 -6.65 8.63
CA PHE A 93 0.26 -7.44 7.69
C PHE A 93 1.66 -7.77 8.23
N PHE A 94 1.69 -8.64 9.24
CA PHE A 94 2.92 -9.10 9.89
C PHE A 94 3.75 -10.08 9.03
N PRO A 95 5.08 -10.17 9.24
CA PRO A 95 5.88 -9.30 10.09
C PRO A 95 6.06 -7.92 9.45
N LEU A 96 6.21 -6.90 10.28
CA LEU A 96 6.42 -5.50 9.85
C LEU A 96 7.91 -5.15 9.93
N GLY A 97 8.41 -4.39 8.94
CA GLY A 97 9.79 -3.91 8.92
C GLY A 97 9.96 -2.58 9.67
N ASP A 98 8.87 -1.84 9.81
CA ASP A 98 8.78 -0.53 10.44
C ASP A 98 7.35 -0.22 10.90
N PHE A 99 7.23 0.73 11.81
CA PHE A 99 5.98 1.46 12.09
C PHE A 99 5.96 2.74 11.26
N ASP A 100 5.08 2.84 10.25
CA ASP A 100 4.89 4.07 9.46
C ASP A 100 3.96 5.02 10.22
N ILE A 101 4.51 6.10 10.78
CA ILE A 101 3.74 7.12 11.49
C ILE A 101 3.90 8.46 10.78
N SER A 102 2.77 9.11 10.51
CA SER A 102 2.72 10.43 9.90
C SER A 102 2.10 11.46 10.83
N HIS A 103 2.73 12.63 10.89
CA HIS A 103 2.15 13.83 11.46
C HIS A 103 1.43 14.63 10.37
N TYR A 104 0.17 14.99 10.64
CA TYR A 104 -0.66 15.79 9.75
C TYR A 104 -0.92 17.16 10.37
N GLY A 105 0.12 17.98 10.46
CA GLY A 105 0.08 19.25 11.17
C GLY A 105 1.19 20.21 10.76
N PRO A 106 1.30 21.38 11.41
CA PRO A 106 2.32 22.38 11.10
C PRO A 106 3.74 21.79 11.21
N GLY A 107 4.61 22.10 10.24
CA GLY A 107 5.99 21.62 10.25
C GLY A 107 6.80 22.03 11.50
N ALA A 108 6.45 23.15 12.13
CA ALA A 108 7.07 23.60 13.38
C ALA A 108 6.77 22.68 14.58
N GLU A 109 5.69 21.92 14.54
CA GLU A 109 5.30 20.95 15.57
C GLU A 109 5.85 19.55 15.29
N TYR A 110 6.33 19.30 14.06
CA TYR A 110 6.96 18.04 13.69
C TYR A 110 8.34 17.91 14.35
N SER A 111 8.42 17.03 15.34
CA SER A 111 9.65 16.81 16.14
C SER A 111 9.86 15.31 16.36
N PRO A 112 10.17 14.54 15.30
CA PRO A 112 10.34 13.09 15.41
C PRO A 112 11.35 12.72 16.49
N ASP A 113 12.44 13.47 16.66
CA ASP A 113 13.49 13.22 17.68
C ASP A 113 12.97 13.27 19.13
N LYS A 114 11.80 13.87 19.38
CA LYS A 114 11.17 13.95 20.72
C LYS A 114 10.12 12.88 20.95
N TRP A 115 9.85 12.04 19.96
CA TRP A 115 8.86 10.96 20.02
C TRP A 115 9.55 9.60 20.09
N PRO A 116 8.82 8.52 20.42
CA PRO A 116 9.39 7.16 20.37
C PRO A 116 10.06 6.89 19.02
N GLN A 117 11.27 6.34 19.04
CA GLN A 117 12.00 5.99 17.81
C GLN A 117 11.82 4.53 17.41
N GLN A 118 11.36 3.69 18.34
CA GLN A 118 11.12 2.28 18.12
C GLN A 118 9.98 1.80 19.02
N LEU A 119 9.26 0.77 18.57
CA LEU A 119 8.26 0.04 19.34
C LEU A 119 8.49 -1.46 19.15
N MET A 120 8.45 -2.22 20.24
CA MET A 120 8.61 -3.68 20.20
C MET A 120 9.86 -4.14 19.42
N GLY A 121 10.96 -3.39 19.54
CA GLY A 121 12.23 -3.68 18.84
C GLY A 121 12.24 -3.34 17.34
N VAL A 122 11.19 -2.73 16.81
CA VAL A 122 11.08 -2.30 15.40
C VAL A 122 11.20 -0.77 15.31
N PRO A 123 11.96 -0.23 14.34
CA PRO A 123 12.04 1.21 14.12
C PRO A 123 10.70 1.85 13.71
N ILE A 124 10.54 3.13 14.05
CA ILE A 124 9.46 3.98 13.53
C ILE A 124 9.99 4.80 12.35
N SER A 125 9.28 4.72 11.22
CA SER A 125 9.48 5.62 10.09
C SER A 125 8.56 6.83 10.23
N TRP A 126 9.15 8.00 10.39
CA TRP A 126 8.43 9.26 10.59
C TRP A 126 8.23 10.04 9.29
N GLY A 127 7.01 10.53 9.07
CA GLY A 127 6.68 11.46 7.99
C GLY A 127 5.92 12.68 8.50
N ASN A 128 6.01 13.80 7.76
CA ASN A 128 5.21 15.00 8.01
C ASN A 128 4.51 15.45 6.73
N VAL A 129 3.19 15.66 6.80
CA VAL A 129 2.43 16.36 5.77
C VAL A 129 1.92 17.67 6.39
N PRO A 130 2.43 18.83 5.97
CA PRO A 130 1.94 20.12 6.45
C PRO A 130 0.43 20.25 6.26
N LEU A 131 -0.26 20.82 7.25
CA LEU A 131 -1.72 20.92 7.26
C LEU A 131 -2.25 21.64 6.00
N GLU A 132 -1.55 22.70 5.59
CA GLU A 132 -1.82 23.49 4.40
C GLU A 132 -1.75 22.69 3.09
N GLU A 133 -0.94 21.63 3.04
CA GLU A 133 -0.79 20.74 1.87
C GLU A 133 -1.61 19.45 1.99
N LEU A 134 -2.13 19.13 3.19
CA LEU A 134 -2.76 17.86 3.50
C LEU A 134 -4.00 17.60 2.63
N SER A 135 -4.86 18.60 2.48
CA SER A 135 -6.08 18.49 1.66
C SER A 135 -5.73 18.23 0.20
N GLU A 136 -4.75 18.94 -0.37
CA GLU A 136 -4.30 18.70 -1.74
C GLU A 136 -3.70 17.30 -1.89
N CYS A 137 -2.85 16.87 -0.95
CA CYS A 137 -2.25 15.55 -0.95
C CYS A 137 -3.31 14.45 -0.94
N MET A 138 -4.28 14.52 -0.03
CA MET A 138 -5.33 13.51 0.14
C MET A 138 -6.36 13.53 -1.00
N ASN A 139 -6.62 14.67 -1.64
CA ASN A 139 -7.61 14.80 -2.71
C ASN A 139 -7.06 14.62 -4.13
N SER A 140 -5.75 14.75 -4.29
CA SER A 140 -5.10 14.65 -5.61
C SER A 140 -4.34 13.32 -5.75
N SER A 141 -3.45 12.98 -4.81
CA SER A 141 -2.64 11.77 -4.92
C SER A 141 -3.48 10.53 -4.63
N LEU A 142 -3.74 9.69 -5.64
CA LEU A 142 -4.47 8.42 -5.48
C LEU A 142 -3.77 7.49 -4.47
N ARG A 143 -2.43 7.59 -4.35
CA ARG A 143 -1.65 6.86 -3.35
C ARG A 143 -1.93 7.36 -1.93
N MET A 144 -1.94 8.67 -1.73
CA MET A 144 -2.23 9.26 -0.41
C MET A 144 -3.68 9.02 0.00
N SER A 145 -4.63 9.15 -0.93
CA SER A 145 -6.03 8.83 -0.65
C SER A 145 -6.21 7.40 -0.18
N ALA A 146 -5.54 6.44 -0.84
CA ALA A 146 -5.62 5.04 -0.44
C ALA A 146 -5.03 4.82 0.96
N SER A 147 -3.93 5.53 1.29
CA SER A 147 -3.36 5.47 2.64
C SER A 147 -4.30 6.02 3.73
N ALA A 148 -5.27 6.87 3.37
CA ALA A 148 -6.27 7.34 4.33
C ALA A 148 -7.16 6.20 4.85
N LEU A 149 -7.39 5.15 4.05
CA LEU A 149 -8.14 3.97 4.51
C LEU A 149 -7.43 3.27 5.68
N GLU A 150 -6.10 3.31 5.69
CA GLU A 150 -5.24 2.65 6.68
C GLU A 150 -4.82 3.59 7.84
N ALA A 151 -5.26 4.86 7.83
CA ALA A 151 -4.85 5.85 8.81
C ALA A 151 -5.59 5.68 10.15
N ILE A 152 -4.85 5.30 11.20
CA ILE A 152 -5.35 5.10 12.56
C ILE A 152 -4.78 6.22 13.44
N PRO A 153 -5.62 7.05 14.09
CA PRO A 153 -5.14 8.10 14.98
C PRO A 153 -4.50 7.48 16.22
N ILE A 154 -3.32 7.97 16.60
CA ILE A 154 -2.57 7.52 17.79
C ILE A 154 -2.33 8.65 18.81
N SER A 155 -2.71 9.88 18.45
CA SER A 155 -2.82 11.02 19.36
C SER A 155 -4.15 11.76 19.14
N GLN A 156 -4.38 12.83 19.90
CA GLN A 156 -5.59 13.64 19.75
C GLN A 156 -5.69 14.21 18.32
N THR A 157 -6.80 13.94 17.64
CA THR A 157 -7.07 14.44 16.29
C THR A 157 -7.85 15.75 16.31
N THR A 158 -7.41 16.72 15.52
CA THR A 158 -8.15 17.95 15.28
C THR A 158 -9.32 17.72 14.33
N LYS A 159 -10.37 18.55 14.46
CA LYS A 159 -11.58 18.42 13.61
C LYS A 159 -11.24 18.54 12.12
N GLU A 160 -10.38 19.49 11.76
CA GLU A 160 -9.97 19.74 10.39
C GLU A 160 -9.27 18.54 9.75
N VAL A 161 -8.29 17.94 10.44
CA VAL A 161 -7.59 16.75 9.95
C VAL A 161 -8.54 15.56 9.84
N SER A 162 -9.43 15.36 10.82
CA SER A 162 -10.45 14.31 10.74
C SER A 162 -11.34 14.46 9.50
N GLU A 163 -11.83 15.67 9.22
CA GLU A 163 -12.68 15.95 8.06
C GLU A 163 -11.96 15.70 6.73
N ILE A 164 -10.68 16.07 6.63
CA ILE A 164 -9.87 15.81 5.42
C ILE A 164 -9.68 14.31 5.20
N ILE A 165 -9.31 13.56 6.25
CA ILE A 165 -9.09 12.11 6.16
C ILE A 165 -10.40 11.38 5.82
N ASP A 166 -11.51 11.75 6.46
CA ASP A 166 -12.80 11.13 6.21
C ASP A 166 -13.30 11.43 4.79
N SER A 167 -13.14 12.68 4.32
CA SER A 167 -13.43 13.04 2.93
C SER A 167 -12.63 12.20 1.94
N ALA A 168 -11.32 12.00 2.20
CA ALA A 168 -10.47 11.17 1.36
C ALA A 168 -10.94 9.70 1.33
N LYS A 169 -11.30 9.12 2.48
CA LYS A 169 -11.87 7.77 2.60
C LYS A 169 -13.16 7.63 1.80
N GLN A 170 -14.08 8.60 1.90
CA GLN A 170 -15.34 8.55 1.14
C GLN A 170 -15.11 8.71 -0.36
N SER A 171 -14.14 9.51 -0.78
CA SER A 171 -13.83 9.71 -2.21
C SER A 171 -13.49 8.40 -2.93
N LEU A 172 -12.85 7.46 -2.22
CA LEU A 172 -12.49 6.13 -2.74
C LEU A 172 -13.64 5.14 -2.79
N LYS A 173 -14.81 5.46 -2.22
CA LYS A 173 -16.03 4.67 -2.41
C LYS A 173 -16.77 5.07 -3.69
N GLY A 174 -16.48 6.26 -4.22
CA GLY A 174 -17.06 6.80 -5.45
C GLY A 174 -16.25 6.45 -6.72
N PRO A 175 -16.47 7.19 -7.83
CA PRO A 175 -15.84 6.92 -9.12
C PRO A 175 -14.30 6.94 -9.11
N ARG A 176 -13.70 7.60 -8.10
CA ARG A 176 -12.24 7.70 -7.96
C ARG A 176 -11.55 6.35 -7.84
N LYS A 177 -12.25 5.32 -7.33
CA LYS A 177 -11.72 3.95 -7.19
C LYS A 177 -11.28 3.34 -8.52
N TYR A 178 -11.93 3.68 -9.63
CA TYR A 178 -11.58 3.17 -10.95
C TYR A 178 -10.25 3.77 -11.45
N TYR A 179 -9.98 5.04 -11.12
CA TYR A 179 -8.68 5.67 -11.39
C TYR A 179 -7.58 5.10 -10.50
N TYR A 180 -7.91 4.76 -9.24
CA TYR A 180 -7.00 4.03 -8.36
C TYR A 180 -6.65 2.62 -8.90
N LEU A 181 -7.59 1.93 -9.57
CA LEU A 181 -7.29 0.67 -10.26
C LEU A 181 -6.28 0.87 -11.41
N ILE A 182 -6.37 1.96 -12.18
CA ILE A 182 -5.35 2.30 -13.21
C ILE A 182 -3.99 2.53 -12.54
N PHE A 183 -3.94 3.29 -11.44
CA PHE A 183 -2.72 3.49 -10.65
C PHE A 183 -2.08 2.16 -10.24
N ARG A 184 -2.87 1.23 -9.67
CA ARG A 184 -2.36 -0.09 -9.23
C ARG A 184 -1.91 -0.98 -10.39
N ARG A 185 -2.62 -0.94 -11.53
CA ARG A 185 -2.22 -1.64 -12.76
C ARG A 185 -0.83 -1.21 -13.19
N PHE A 186 -0.57 0.10 -13.23
CA PHE A 186 0.74 0.61 -13.64
C PHE A 186 1.84 0.33 -12.62
N GLU A 187 1.55 0.48 -11.31
CA GLU A 187 2.51 0.15 -10.24
C GLU A 187 3.04 -1.30 -10.38
N GLN A 188 2.15 -2.24 -10.70
CA GLN A 188 2.53 -3.64 -10.93
C GLN A 188 3.49 -3.82 -12.12
N LEU A 189 3.24 -3.14 -13.24
CA LEU A 189 4.08 -3.24 -14.43
C LEU A 189 5.51 -2.75 -14.12
N ARG A 190 5.66 -1.67 -13.35
CA ARG A 190 6.96 -1.13 -12.95
C ARG A 190 7.77 -2.10 -12.08
N ASP A 191 7.14 -2.66 -11.04
CA ASP A 191 7.83 -3.49 -10.04
C ASP A 191 8.50 -4.74 -10.67
N ARG A 192 8.07 -5.17 -11.87
CA ARG A 192 8.71 -6.26 -12.62
C ARG A 192 10.07 -5.91 -13.24
N PHE A 193 10.38 -4.62 -13.46
CA PHE A 193 11.55 -4.22 -14.27
C PHE A 193 12.69 -3.57 -13.47
N GLU A 194 12.44 -2.96 -12.31
CA GLU A 194 13.46 -2.10 -11.65
C GLU A 194 13.87 -2.50 -10.22
N VAL A 195 13.02 -3.19 -9.46
CA VAL A 195 13.17 -3.25 -7.99
C VAL A 195 13.91 -4.50 -7.49
N ASN A 196 13.88 -5.61 -8.22
CA ASN A 196 14.32 -6.90 -7.67
C ASN A 196 15.85 -7.12 -7.65
N LYS A 197 16.65 -6.29 -8.32
CA LYS A 197 18.09 -6.53 -8.47
C LYS A 197 18.92 -6.27 -7.20
N TYR A 198 18.35 -5.60 -6.21
CA TYR A 198 19.05 -5.15 -5.00
C TYR A 198 18.43 -5.67 -3.70
N LEU A 199 17.42 -6.55 -3.80
CA LEU A 199 16.71 -7.08 -2.64
C LEU A 199 17.24 -8.47 -2.29
N GLU A 200 17.36 -8.74 -0.99
CA GLU A 200 17.80 -10.03 -0.46
C GLU A 200 16.86 -10.51 0.65
N GLY A 201 16.92 -11.81 0.97
CA GLY A 201 16.23 -12.38 2.13
C GLY A 201 14.71 -12.15 2.17
N TYR A 202 14.22 -11.57 3.27
CA TYR A 202 12.79 -11.25 3.43
C TYR A 202 12.30 -10.21 2.41
N ASP A 203 13.12 -9.19 2.13
CA ASP A 203 12.76 -8.13 1.21
C ASP A 203 12.67 -8.59 -0.24
N LEU A 204 13.43 -9.61 -0.63
CA LEU A 204 13.23 -10.25 -1.94
C LEU A 204 11.95 -11.08 -1.94
N ARG A 205 11.75 -11.91 -0.91
CA ARG A 205 10.61 -12.84 -0.83
C ARG A 205 9.25 -12.14 -0.82
N LYS A 206 9.14 -10.93 -0.26
CA LYS A 206 7.89 -10.16 -0.29
C LYS A 206 7.50 -9.70 -1.71
N GLU A 207 8.48 -9.47 -2.59
CA GLU A 207 8.30 -8.94 -3.95
C GLU A 207 8.18 -10.04 -5.02
N VAL A 208 8.43 -11.31 -4.66
CA VAL A 208 8.24 -12.46 -5.57
C VAL A 208 6.80 -12.44 -6.13
N PRO A 209 6.59 -12.69 -7.44
CA PRO A 209 5.25 -12.81 -8.00
C PRO A 209 4.40 -13.85 -7.26
N GLY A 210 3.26 -13.43 -6.72
CA GLY A 210 2.39 -14.27 -5.88
C GLY A 210 2.71 -14.21 -4.39
N GLY A 211 3.79 -13.52 -4.02
CA GLY A 211 4.20 -13.22 -2.65
C GLY A 211 3.34 -12.15 -1.98
N LYS A 212 3.83 -11.65 -0.83
CA LYS A 212 3.16 -10.64 0.01
C LYS A 212 2.66 -9.42 -0.79
N ARG A 213 3.48 -8.86 -1.68
CA ARG A 213 3.08 -7.70 -2.50
C ARG A 213 1.94 -8.01 -3.46
N THR A 214 1.92 -9.21 -4.08
CA THR A 214 0.80 -9.63 -4.93
C THR A 214 -0.49 -9.80 -4.11
N ILE A 215 -0.41 -10.38 -2.91
CA ILE A 215 -1.57 -10.54 -2.02
C ILE A 215 -2.15 -9.18 -1.60
N GLN A 216 -1.30 -8.20 -1.29
CA GLN A 216 -1.74 -6.82 -1.04
C GLN A 216 -2.46 -6.22 -2.25
N ARG A 217 -1.93 -6.40 -3.46
CA ARG A 217 -2.58 -5.94 -4.70
C ARG A 217 -3.93 -6.61 -4.92
N ILE A 218 -4.05 -7.92 -4.67
CA ILE A 218 -5.34 -8.62 -4.71
C ILE A 218 -6.32 -7.93 -3.78
N CYS A 219 -5.95 -7.69 -2.52
CA CYS A 219 -6.84 -7.08 -1.54
C CYS A 219 -7.25 -5.66 -1.95
N TRP A 220 -6.31 -4.80 -2.38
CA TRP A 220 -6.63 -3.46 -2.86
C TRP A 220 -7.54 -3.44 -4.08
N THR A 221 -7.32 -4.35 -5.03
CA THR A 221 -8.18 -4.48 -6.21
C THR A 221 -9.57 -4.97 -5.81
N MET A 222 -9.66 -5.97 -4.92
CA MET A 222 -10.93 -6.47 -4.40
C MET A 222 -11.71 -5.39 -3.65
N GLN A 223 -11.07 -4.59 -2.80
CA GLN A 223 -11.69 -3.47 -2.08
C GLN A 223 -12.25 -2.38 -3.01
N ALA A 224 -11.58 -2.14 -4.15
CA ALA A 224 -12.04 -1.16 -5.13
C ALA A 224 -13.21 -1.68 -5.98
N ILE A 225 -13.18 -2.96 -6.36
CA ILE A 225 -14.22 -3.57 -7.19
C ILE A 225 -15.46 -3.90 -6.35
N ASP A 226 -15.26 -4.58 -5.22
CA ASP A 226 -16.33 -5.05 -4.34
C ASP A 226 -16.54 -4.08 -3.18
N GLY A 227 -17.51 -3.17 -3.32
CA GLY A 227 -17.74 -2.05 -2.40
C GLY A 227 -17.91 -2.44 -0.91
N ASP A 228 -18.43 -3.63 -0.62
CA ASP A 228 -18.57 -4.12 0.77
C ASP A 228 -17.22 -4.42 1.45
N LEU A 229 -16.14 -4.56 0.67
CA LEU A 229 -14.79 -4.75 1.18
C LEU A 229 -14.05 -3.42 1.37
N SER A 230 -14.57 -2.30 0.87
CA SER A 230 -13.88 -1.00 0.82
C SER A 230 -13.42 -0.44 2.17
N GLY A 231 -14.00 -0.89 3.29
CA GLY A 231 -13.61 -0.48 4.64
C GLY A 231 -12.69 -1.44 5.38
N GLU A 232 -12.39 -2.62 4.83
CA GLU A 232 -11.65 -3.68 5.53
C GLU A 232 -10.16 -3.60 5.25
N VAL A 233 -9.36 -3.07 6.17
CA VAL A 233 -7.91 -2.86 5.94
C VAL A 233 -7.05 -4.11 6.13
N ASN A 234 -7.57 -5.16 6.79
CA ASN A 234 -6.84 -6.39 7.06
C ASN A 234 -6.96 -7.41 5.90
N PRO A 235 -5.86 -7.76 5.22
CA PRO A 235 -5.90 -8.69 4.08
C PRO A 235 -6.42 -10.09 4.40
N ASP A 236 -6.17 -10.63 5.59
CA ASP A 236 -6.69 -11.95 5.98
C ASP A 236 -8.23 -11.93 6.00
N ILE A 237 -8.82 -10.83 6.49
CA ILE A 237 -10.27 -10.61 6.50
C ILE A 237 -10.81 -10.37 5.09
N VAL A 238 -10.11 -9.59 4.27
CA VAL A 238 -10.49 -9.34 2.86
C VAL A 238 -10.52 -10.65 2.07
N LEU A 239 -9.51 -11.51 2.22
CA LEU A 239 -9.42 -12.80 1.54
C LEU A 239 -10.57 -13.72 1.97
N MET A 240 -10.83 -13.86 3.27
CA MET A 240 -11.91 -14.71 3.77
C MET A 240 -13.29 -14.21 3.35
N ARG A 241 -13.55 -12.90 3.42
CA ARG A 241 -14.82 -12.34 2.93
C ARG A 241 -14.96 -12.48 1.41
N GLY A 242 -13.86 -12.35 0.67
CA GLY A 242 -13.81 -12.63 -0.76
C GLY A 242 -14.20 -14.06 -1.09
N TYR A 243 -13.73 -15.04 -0.31
CA TYR A 243 -14.16 -16.44 -0.42
C TYR A 243 -15.64 -16.63 -0.10
N TYR A 244 -16.14 -16.12 1.03
CA TYR A 244 -17.56 -16.27 1.39
C TYR A 244 -18.52 -15.61 0.38
N LYS A 245 -18.04 -14.64 -0.39
CA LYS A 245 -18.78 -14.00 -1.50
C LYS A 245 -18.68 -14.77 -2.82
N GLY A 246 -17.90 -15.86 -2.89
CA GLY A 246 -17.61 -16.60 -4.11
C GLY A 246 -16.72 -15.83 -5.09
N ALA A 247 -16.07 -14.74 -4.65
CA ALA A 247 -15.26 -13.88 -5.50
C ALA A 247 -13.79 -14.31 -5.55
N ILE A 248 -13.32 -15.04 -4.54
CA ILE A 248 -11.97 -15.62 -4.47
C ILE A 248 -12.11 -17.13 -4.22
N PRO A 249 -11.52 -18.01 -5.03
CA PRO A 249 -11.53 -19.45 -4.79
C PRO A 249 -10.81 -19.82 -3.48
N LEU A 250 -11.28 -20.86 -2.79
CA LEU A 250 -10.67 -21.35 -1.54
C LEU A 250 -9.18 -21.65 -1.71
N GLU A 251 -8.81 -22.32 -2.80
CA GLU A 251 -7.42 -22.68 -3.10
C GLU A 251 -6.50 -21.46 -3.12
N VAL A 252 -6.98 -20.33 -3.63
CA VAL A 252 -6.20 -19.07 -3.66
C VAL A 252 -6.06 -18.49 -2.26
N VAL A 253 -7.12 -18.55 -1.45
CA VAL A 253 -7.07 -18.10 -0.04
C VAL A 253 -6.10 -18.96 0.76
N GLU A 254 -6.16 -20.28 0.62
CA GLU A 254 -5.24 -21.22 1.29
C GLU A 254 -3.78 -20.91 0.95
N ASN A 255 -3.48 -20.77 -0.33
CA ASN A 255 -2.12 -20.49 -0.78
C ASN A 255 -1.65 -19.09 -0.37
N ALA A 256 -2.53 -18.09 -0.33
CA ALA A 256 -2.20 -16.77 0.20
C ALA A 256 -1.85 -16.83 1.69
N PHE A 257 -2.64 -17.55 2.50
CA PHE A 257 -2.36 -17.77 3.92
C PHE A 257 -1.05 -18.52 4.14
N GLN A 258 -0.77 -19.55 3.33
CA GLN A 258 0.50 -20.29 3.38
C GLN A 258 1.71 -19.39 3.07
N VAL A 259 1.61 -18.56 2.03
CA VAL A 259 2.64 -17.57 1.70
C VAL A 259 2.88 -16.62 2.87
N MET A 260 1.81 -16.06 3.46
CA MET A 260 1.93 -15.15 4.60
C MET A 260 2.52 -15.84 5.84
N LEU A 261 2.14 -17.08 6.10
CA LEU A 261 2.66 -17.87 7.22
C LEU A 261 4.17 -18.14 7.09
N MET A 262 4.62 -18.55 5.90
CA MET A 262 6.05 -18.79 5.63
C MET A 262 6.89 -17.50 5.70
N LEU A 263 6.29 -16.33 5.45
CA LEU A 263 6.95 -15.04 5.62
C LEU A 263 6.98 -14.56 7.08
N LYS A 264 6.07 -15.04 7.94
CA LYS A 264 5.98 -14.76 9.39
C LYS A 264 6.91 -15.62 10.25
N GLY A 265 7.90 -16.29 9.66
CA GLY A 265 8.81 -17.16 10.41
C GLY A 265 8.25 -18.56 10.69
N GLY A 266 7.19 -18.98 9.99
CA GLY A 266 6.83 -20.41 9.95
C GLY A 266 7.91 -21.24 9.25
N LEU A 267 7.80 -22.57 9.32
CA LEU A 267 8.70 -23.53 8.64
C LEU A 267 8.81 -23.22 7.13
N TYR A 268 9.83 -22.44 6.75
CA TYR A 268 10.03 -22.00 5.39
C TYR A 268 10.48 -23.18 4.52
N SER A 269 9.73 -23.44 3.45
CA SER A 269 10.06 -24.45 2.44
C SER A 269 10.01 -23.76 1.09
N GLU A 270 11.16 -23.61 0.43
CA GLU A 270 11.26 -22.91 -0.86
C GLU A 270 10.34 -23.52 -1.92
N SER A 271 10.27 -24.85 -1.99
CA SER A 271 9.37 -25.57 -2.91
C SER A 271 7.88 -25.28 -2.67
N ARG A 272 7.44 -25.29 -1.40
CA ARG A 272 6.05 -24.97 -1.02
C ARG A 272 5.77 -23.49 -1.26
N PHE A 273 6.69 -22.60 -0.88
CA PHE A 273 6.58 -21.17 -1.13
C PHE A 273 6.41 -20.89 -2.62
N SER A 274 7.27 -21.47 -3.46
CA SER A 274 7.17 -21.35 -4.92
C SER A 274 5.82 -21.85 -5.43
N ALA A 275 5.39 -23.06 -5.04
CA ALA A 275 4.11 -23.62 -5.45
C ALA A 275 2.91 -22.70 -5.07
N SER A 276 2.87 -22.23 -3.83
CA SER A 276 1.79 -21.36 -3.36
C SER A 276 1.78 -20.01 -4.06
N THR A 277 2.96 -19.39 -4.23
CA THR A 277 3.07 -18.13 -4.97
C THR A 277 2.62 -18.28 -6.42
N THR A 278 2.93 -19.39 -7.09
CA THR A 278 2.46 -19.67 -8.46
C THR A 278 0.94 -19.72 -8.53
N VAL A 279 0.27 -20.41 -7.61
CA VAL A 279 -1.21 -20.47 -7.58
C VAL A 279 -1.81 -19.07 -7.43
N VAL A 280 -1.34 -18.30 -6.45
CA VAL A 280 -1.82 -16.94 -6.19
C VAL A 280 -1.58 -16.02 -7.40
N GLN A 281 -0.38 -16.08 -7.98
CA GLN A 281 0.02 -15.24 -9.10
C GLN A 281 -0.79 -15.57 -10.36
N ASN A 282 -0.97 -16.86 -10.68
CA ASN A 282 -1.73 -17.29 -11.85
C ASN A 282 -3.18 -16.85 -11.74
N TRP A 283 -3.82 -17.05 -10.57
CA TRP A 283 -5.19 -16.59 -10.38
C TRP A 283 -5.32 -15.08 -10.51
N TYR A 284 -4.39 -14.33 -9.89
CA TYR A 284 -4.39 -12.87 -9.96
C TYR A 284 -4.33 -12.37 -11.41
N LEU A 285 -3.45 -12.92 -12.23
CA LEU A 285 -3.29 -12.54 -13.64
C LEU A 285 -4.46 -12.99 -14.51
N SER A 286 -4.93 -14.23 -14.34
CA SER A 286 -5.91 -14.83 -15.25
C SER A 286 -7.36 -14.45 -14.92
N HIS A 287 -7.66 -14.05 -13.68
CA HIS A 287 -9.05 -13.79 -13.26
C HIS A 287 -9.25 -12.36 -12.73
N LEU A 288 -8.46 -11.92 -11.75
CA LEU A 288 -8.73 -10.65 -11.08
C LEU A 288 -8.35 -9.45 -11.94
N ILE A 289 -7.21 -9.50 -12.65
CA ILE A 289 -6.82 -8.41 -13.56
C ILE A 289 -7.87 -8.21 -14.67
N PRO A 290 -8.31 -9.24 -15.43
CA PRO A 290 -9.36 -9.07 -16.44
C PRO A 290 -10.68 -8.54 -15.87
N ARG A 291 -11.02 -8.89 -14.62
CA ARG A 291 -12.17 -8.32 -13.92
C ARG A 291 -11.97 -6.82 -13.65
N ALA A 292 -10.81 -6.42 -13.14
CA ALA A 292 -10.46 -5.03 -12.89
C ALA A 292 -10.44 -4.20 -14.20
N GLU A 293 -9.93 -4.77 -15.29
CA GLU A 293 -9.89 -4.10 -16.60
C GLU A 293 -11.30 -3.83 -17.14
N ARG A 294 -12.25 -4.77 -16.97
CA ARG A 294 -13.65 -4.53 -17.32
C ARG A 294 -14.26 -3.41 -16.48
N GLU A 295 -13.99 -3.38 -15.18
CA GLU A 295 -14.46 -2.30 -14.30
C GLU A 295 -13.90 -0.94 -14.73
N ILE A 296 -12.62 -0.86 -15.10
CA ILE A 296 -11.99 0.34 -15.64
C ILE A 296 -12.70 0.76 -16.94
N GLN A 297 -12.83 -0.15 -17.91
CA GLN A 297 -13.43 0.15 -19.22
C GLN A 297 -14.89 0.61 -19.12
N ASN A 298 -15.64 0.07 -18.16
CA ASN A 298 -17.06 0.41 -17.98
C ASN A 298 -17.29 1.79 -17.33
N HIS A 299 -16.31 2.32 -16.58
CA HIS A 299 -16.52 3.50 -15.75
C HIS A 299 -15.56 4.67 -16.04
N ILE A 300 -14.48 4.44 -16.78
CA ILE A 300 -13.51 5.46 -17.13
C ILE A 300 -13.79 5.98 -18.55
N ASP A 301 -13.73 7.31 -18.71
CA ASP A 301 -13.81 7.96 -20.01
C ASP A 301 -12.78 7.33 -21.00
N PRO A 302 -13.22 6.87 -22.19
CA PRO A 302 -12.34 6.21 -23.15
C PRO A 302 -11.15 7.08 -23.59
N LYS A 303 -11.30 8.42 -23.66
CA LYS A 303 -10.17 9.30 -24.02
C LYS A 303 -9.15 9.33 -22.89
N PHE A 304 -9.58 9.35 -21.64
CA PHE A 304 -8.68 9.24 -20.49
C PHE A 304 -7.95 7.89 -20.46
N LEU A 305 -8.65 6.79 -20.75
CA LEU A 305 -8.04 5.47 -20.82
C LEU A 305 -6.97 5.40 -21.91
N LEU A 306 -7.30 5.87 -23.13
CA LEU A 306 -6.35 5.95 -24.24
C LEU A 306 -5.10 6.77 -23.88
N ARG A 307 -5.27 7.96 -23.27
CA ARG A 307 -4.14 8.78 -22.80
C ARG A 307 -3.27 8.05 -21.78
N SER A 308 -3.90 7.30 -20.86
CA SER A 308 -3.17 6.50 -19.88
C SER A 308 -2.38 5.39 -20.58
N GLU A 309 -2.97 4.68 -21.54
CA GLU A 309 -2.31 3.63 -22.32
C GLU A 309 -1.13 4.15 -23.15
N VAL A 310 -1.29 5.31 -23.80
CA VAL A 310 -0.19 6.02 -24.48
C VAL A 310 0.94 6.36 -23.50
N ALA A 311 0.61 6.90 -22.33
CA ALA A 311 1.61 7.23 -21.32
C ALA A 311 2.37 6.01 -20.79
N MET A 312 1.68 4.87 -20.64
CA MET A 312 2.25 3.61 -20.14
C MET A 312 3.14 2.90 -21.18
N ASN A 313 2.90 3.12 -22.46
CA ASN A 313 3.60 2.41 -23.52
C ASN A 313 4.96 3.05 -23.82
N VAL A 314 6.04 2.32 -23.54
CA VAL A 314 7.41 2.77 -23.81
C VAL A 314 7.70 2.95 -25.31
N ASN A 315 6.87 2.38 -26.19
CA ASN A 315 7.01 2.51 -27.63
C ASN A 315 6.09 3.59 -28.23
N SER A 316 5.37 4.35 -27.42
CA SER A 316 4.50 5.42 -27.94
C SER A 316 5.33 6.52 -28.62
N PRO A 317 4.86 7.08 -29.76
CA PRO A 317 5.54 8.17 -30.44
C PRO A 317 5.76 9.38 -29.51
N PRO A 318 6.90 10.09 -29.59
CA PRO A 318 7.16 11.26 -28.77
C PRO A 318 6.06 12.34 -28.84
N GLY A 319 5.48 12.55 -30.03
CA GLY A 319 4.38 13.50 -30.23
C GLY A 319 3.12 13.15 -29.42
N ASP A 320 2.79 11.85 -29.33
CA ASP A 320 1.63 11.38 -28.57
C ASP A 320 1.86 11.54 -27.06
N ILE A 321 3.06 11.24 -26.58
CA ILE A 321 3.44 11.42 -25.17
C ILE A 321 3.41 12.91 -24.79
N SER A 322 3.95 13.78 -25.66
CA SER A 322 3.89 15.25 -25.48
C SER A 322 2.45 15.75 -25.41
N GLN A 323 1.55 15.21 -26.24
CA GLN A 323 0.12 15.54 -26.16
C GLN A 323 -0.49 15.10 -24.83
N VAL A 324 -0.13 13.93 -24.30
CA VAL A 324 -0.59 13.49 -22.97
C VAL A 324 -0.10 14.45 -21.88
N ILE A 325 1.14 14.91 -21.92
CA ILE A 325 1.66 15.92 -20.98
C ILE A 325 0.85 17.21 -21.07
N TYR A 326 0.64 17.72 -22.28
CA TYR A 326 -0.14 18.93 -22.51
C TYR A 326 -1.57 18.80 -21.96
N ASP A 327 -2.24 17.69 -22.27
CA ASP A 327 -3.60 17.41 -21.81
C ASP A 327 -3.66 17.23 -20.29
N SER A 328 -2.67 16.57 -19.68
CA SER A 328 -2.62 16.37 -18.23
C SER A 328 -2.49 17.69 -17.46
N LYS A 329 -1.78 18.69 -18.02
CA LYS A 329 -1.65 20.02 -17.40
C LYS A 329 -2.99 20.75 -17.31
N LYS A 330 -3.88 20.50 -18.28
CA LYS A 330 -5.25 21.05 -18.41
C LYS A 330 -6.34 20.22 -17.72
N GLN A 331 -5.97 19.13 -17.07
CA GLN A 331 -6.96 18.27 -16.42
C GLN A 331 -7.51 18.95 -15.16
N ASP A 332 -8.82 19.14 -15.12
CA ASP A 332 -9.53 19.85 -14.04
C ASP A 332 -9.57 19.01 -12.76
N GLU A 333 -9.72 17.69 -12.89
CA GLU A 333 -9.75 16.81 -11.72
C GLU A 333 -8.32 16.49 -11.24
N PRO A 334 -7.93 16.92 -10.02
CA PRO A 334 -6.54 16.84 -9.57
C PRO A 334 -5.98 15.42 -9.51
N TYR A 335 -6.80 14.43 -9.21
CA TYR A 335 -6.37 13.03 -9.16
C TYR A 335 -6.16 12.40 -10.53
N LYS A 336 -6.89 12.86 -11.56
CA LYS A 336 -6.67 12.45 -12.94
C LYS A 336 -5.38 13.06 -13.48
N LYS A 337 -5.14 14.34 -13.15
CA LYS A 337 -3.88 15.02 -13.42
C LYS A 337 -2.71 14.29 -12.79
N TRP A 338 -2.78 14.05 -11.48
CA TRP A 338 -1.75 13.34 -10.74
C TRP A 338 -1.45 11.97 -11.34
N LEU A 339 -2.48 11.20 -11.68
CA LEU A 339 -2.31 9.87 -12.29
C LEU A 339 -1.54 9.92 -13.61
N LEU A 340 -1.92 10.80 -14.53
CA LEU A 340 -1.24 10.92 -15.82
C LEU A 340 0.21 11.39 -15.64
N LEU A 341 0.45 12.41 -14.83
CA LEU A 341 1.81 12.90 -14.56
C LEU A 341 2.67 11.81 -13.92
N TRP A 342 2.12 11.04 -13.00
CA TRP A 342 2.81 9.93 -12.34
C TRP A 342 3.13 8.80 -13.33
N ILE A 343 2.21 8.40 -14.19
CA ILE A 343 2.46 7.38 -15.23
C ILE A 343 3.55 7.87 -16.19
N VAL A 344 3.39 9.07 -16.76
CA VAL A 344 4.32 9.63 -17.75
C VAL A 344 5.73 9.81 -17.18
N SER A 345 5.87 10.15 -15.88
CA SER A 345 7.18 10.31 -15.24
C SER A 345 8.07 9.05 -15.25
N HIS A 346 7.49 7.89 -15.52
CA HIS A 346 8.21 6.62 -15.62
C HIS A 346 8.49 6.20 -17.07
N ASN A 347 8.04 6.96 -18.07
CA ASN A 347 8.26 6.57 -19.46
C ASN A 347 9.71 6.92 -19.86
N PRO A 348 10.58 5.93 -20.14
CA PRO A 348 11.99 6.18 -20.47
C PRO A 348 12.17 6.85 -21.83
N SER A 349 11.17 6.73 -22.71
CA SER A 349 11.18 7.31 -24.07
C SER A 349 10.76 8.77 -24.10
N LEU A 350 10.51 9.37 -22.93
CA LEU A 350 10.14 10.77 -22.84
C LEU A 350 11.33 11.67 -23.19
N ASP A 351 11.13 12.61 -24.11
CA ASP A 351 12.14 13.58 -24.50
C ASP A 351 12.65 14.39 -23.29
N PRO A 352 13.98 14.61 -23.13
CA PRO A 352 14.55 15.33 -21.98
C PRO A 352 13.93 16.69 -21.69
N GLU A 353 13.58 17.49 -22.71
CA GLU A 353 12.92 18.79 -22.52
C GLU A 353 11.53 18.60 -21.92
N CYS A 354 10.77 17.60 -22.41
CA CYS A 354 9.47 17.27 -21.85
C CYS A 354 9.56 16.75 -20.41
N GLN A 355 10.60 15.98 -20.07
CA GLN A 355 10.84 15.55 -18.69
C GLN A 355 11.10 16.76 -17.77
N TYR A 356 11.87 17.74 -18.25
CA TYR A 356 12.16 18.96 -17.49
C TYR A 356 10.93 19.88 -17.36
N ASP A 357 10.11 19.98 -18.39
CA ASP A 357 8.82 20.69 -18.31
C ASP A 357 7.87 20.05 -17.28
N LEU A 358 7.90 18.72 -17.18
CA LEU A 358 7.14 17.98 -16.18
C LEU A 358 7.70 18.24 -14.77
N TRP A 359 9.04 18.25 -14.62
CA TRP A 359 9.73 18.63 -13.39
C TRP A 359 9.28 20.00 -12.90
N ARG A 360 9.37 21.03 -13.75
CA ARG A 360 8.99 22.42 -13.42
C ARG A 360 7.50 22.55 -13.05
N SER A 361 6.64 21.71 -13.62
CA SER A 361 5.20 21.70 -13.32
C SER A 361 4.87 21.08 -11.94
N CYS A 362 5.77 20.21 -11.44
CA CYS A 362 5.60 19.44 -10.22
C CYS A 362 6.41 20.00 -9.03
N LEU A 363 7.46 20.76 -9.31
CA LEU A 363 8.43 21.25 -8.35
C LEU A 363 7.78 22.00 -7.17
N GLY A 364 8.27 21.73 -5.95
CA GLY A 364 7.84 22.42 -4.73
C GLY A 364 6.47 21.99 -4.18
N LYS A 365 5.80 20.99 -4.78
CA LYS A 365 4.48 20.53 -4.34
C LYS A 365 4.56 19.13 -3.75
N MET A 366 4.12 18.96 -2.50
CA MET A 366 4.23 17.69 -1.80
C MET A 366 3.51 16.53 -2.51
N VAL A 367 2.34 16.81 -3.09
CA VAL A 367 1.53 15.83 -3.83
C VAL A 367 2.30 15.15 -4.98
N TYR A 368 3.27 15.84 -5.61
CA TYR A 368 4.02 15.33 -6.76
C TYR A 368 5.43 14.81 -6.42
N ARG A 369 5.80 14.68 -5.13
CA ARG A 369 7.13 14.17 -4.74
C ARG A 369 7.46 12.78 -5.33
N ASN A 370 6.46 11.91 -5.51
CA ASN A 370 6.67 10.64 -6.20
C ASN A 370 7.05 10.84 -7.67
N THR A 371 6.32 11.70 -8.38
CA THR A 371 6.59 12.06 -9.79
C THR A 371 8.00 12.63 -9.94
N LEU A 372 8.40 13.57 -9.07
CA LEU A 372 9.74 14.16 -9.06
C LEU A 372 10.84 13.10 -8.83
N ARG A 373 10.63 12.17 -7.89
CA ARG A 373 11.57 11.05 -7.65
C ARG A 373 11.71 10.14 -8.87
N ASN A 374 10.61 9.86 -9.57
CA ASN A 374 10.66 9.02 -10.77
C ASN A 374 11.44 9.70 -11.90
N LEU A 375 11.22 11.01 -12.09
CA LEU A 375 11.98 11.79 -13.07
C LEU A 375 13.47 11.75 -12.77
N LEU A 376 13.90 11.99 -11.53
CA LEU A 376 15.32 11.93 -11.17
C LEU A 376 15.95 10.56 -11.47
N ARG A 377 15.18 9.48 -11.30
CA ARG A 377 15.65 8.10 -11.55
C ARG A 377 15.64 7.72 -13.03
N ASN A 378 15.00 8.50 -13.89
CA ASN A 378 14.96 8.24 -15.32
C ASN A 378 16.36 8.50 -15.92
N PRO A 379 16.99 7.53 -16.60
CA PRO A 379 18.33 7.69 -17.15
C PRO A 379 18.47 8.85 -18.15
N ASN A 380 17.38 9.22 -18.83
CA ASN A 380 17.37 10.28 -19.84
C ASN A 380 16.99 11.65 -19.26
N PHE A 381 16.76 11.75 -17.95
CA PHE A 381 16.41 13.01 -17.31
C PHE A 381 17.58 13.99 -17.37
N PRO A 382 17.38 15.26 -17.76
CA PRO A 382 18.46 16.23 -17.88
C PRO A 382 18.88 16.76 -16.49
N ILE A 383 19.51 15.91 -15.68
CA ILE A 383 19.86 16.18 -14.28
C ILE A 383 20.71 17.45 -14.12
N GLY A 384 21.54 17.78 -15.12
CA GLY A 384 22.38 18.98 -15.12
C GLY A 384 21.59 20.30 -15.15
N LYS A 385 20.29 20.26 -15.41
CA LYS A 385 19.39 21.42 -15.31
C LYS A 385 18.80 21.61 -13.90
N VAL A 386 18.89 20.60 -13.03
CA VAL A 386 18.36 20.65 -11.67
C VAL A 386 19.41 21.18 -10.71
N THR A 387 18.99 22.05 -9.79
CA THR A 387 19.87 22.58 -8.74
C THR A 387 19.59 21.90 -7.39
N ARG A 388 20.59 21.87 -6.51
CA ARG A 388 20.44 21.31 -5.14
C ARG A 388 19.29 21.99 -4.37
N ASN A 389 19.15 23.31 -4.50
CA ASN A 389 18.10 24.08 -3.83
C ASN A 389 16.68 23.66 -4.24
N GLU A 390 16.52 23.10 -5.45
CA GLU A 390 15.24 22.57 -5.93
C GLU A 390 14.88 21.21 -5.31
N VAL A 391 15.75 20.58 -4.52
CA VAL A 391 15.50 19.25 -3.93
C VAL A 391 15.78 19.18 -2.43
N GLU A 392 16.51 20.12 -1.85
CA GLU A 392 16.94 20.08 -0.44
C GLU A 392 15.79 20.18 0.57
N TYR A 393 14.60 20.62 0.13
CA TYR A 393 13.40 20.66 0.98
C TYR A 393 12.86 19.27 1.35
N ASP A 394 13.31 18.21 0.68
CA ASP A 394 12.90 16.82 0.95
C ASP A 394 14.13 15.90 0.88
N GLN A 395 14.49 15.31 2.03
CA GLN A 395 15.69 14.48 2.14
C GLN A 395 15.70 13.31 1.13
N HIS A 396 14.55 12.69 0.87
CA HIS A 396 14.49 11.59 -0.10
C HIS A 396 14.71 12.05 -1.54
N LEU A 397 14.23 13.24 -1.91
CA LEU A 397 14.52 13.86 -3.21
C LEU A 397 16.00 14.24 -3.32
N LEU A 398 16.57 14.82 -2.27
CA LEU A 398 17.99 15.15 -2.19
C LEU A 398 18.87 13.90 -2.37
N ASP A 399 18.58 12.81 -1.62
CA ASP A 399 19.31 11.55 -1.73
C ASP A 399 19.20 10.93 -3.14
N CYS A 400 18.06 11.10 -3.81
CA CYS A 400 17.91 10.65 -5.20
C CYS A 400 18.77 11.50 -6.14
N TYR A 401 18.71 12.83 -6.01
CA TYR A 401 19.50 13.76 -6.82
C TYR A 401 21.02 13.53 -6.66
N GLU A 402 21.51 13.38 -5.43
CA GLU A 402 22.94 13.16 -5.16
C GLU A 402 23.42 11.83 -5.74
N ARG A 403 22.62 10.76 -5.64
CA ARG A 403 22.96 9.47 -6.27
C ARG A 403 23.04 9.55 -7.79
N MET A 404 22.09 10.24 -8.42
CA MET A 404 22.01 10.30 -9.88
C MET A 404 23.08 11.23 -10.47
N THR A 405 23.40 12.33 -9.79
CA THR A 405 24.54 13.19 -10.17
C THR A 405 25.88 12.46 -10.02
N ALA A 406 26.09 11.70 -8.93
CA ALA A 406 27.31 10.89 -8.75
C ALA A 406 27.47 9.80 -9.83
N THR A 407 26.38 9.26 -10.35
CA THR A 407 26.39 8.21 -11.39
C THR A 407 26.74 8.76 -12.77
N ASN A 408 26.32 10.00 -13.10
CA ASN A 408 26.62 10.66 -14.37
C ASN A 408 28.05 11.24 -14.47
N HIS A 409 28.82 11.22 -13.39
CA HIS A 409 30.23 11.60 -13.36
C HIS A 409 31.19 10.41 -13.42
N ARG A 410 30.68 9.20 -13.66
CA ARG A 410 31.45 7.99 -14.01
C ARG A 410 31.21 7.64 -15.46
#